data_AF-A0A2E0AGH3-F1
#
_entry.id   AF-A0A2E0AGH3-F1
#
_cell.length_a   1.000
_cell.length_b   1.000
_cell.length_c   1.000
_cell.angle_alpha   90.00
_cell.angle_beta   90.00
_cell.angle_gamma   90.00
#
_symmetry.space_group_name_H-M   'P 1'
#
loop_
_entity.id
_entity.type
_entity.pdbx_description
1 polymer ?
#
loop_
_entity_poly.entity_id
_entity_poly.type
_entity_poly.pdbx_seq_one_letter_code
_entity_poly.pdbx_strand_id
1 'polypeptide(L)'
;MTRIIFNAVFNRTLLHIRRRPVILFLSFLQPLIWMTFFGFLFQRFPISSDHGKIQYLDFLLPGICGMTVLLGASQSGISIIRDSQTGFLERMIITTKQLSSFVAGKIIADLFRVIFQAVIVIILGILLGAIVHLNVNTLASSIFLILFGFAYCCLSCLIACKTDSQEAMSAFIHIANMPIFFTSTALVPSKAMPAWMEKLAEWNPLTMAVTPLRQAMVIQEPWWNARNFIFLLTICIAIYSALLVSIKEKRI
;
A
#
# COMPACT_ATOMS: atom_id res chain seq x y z
N MET A 1 0.78 19.98 -23.05
CA MET A 1 -0.35 19.01 -23.10
C MET A 1 -0.23 17.93 -22.02
N THR A 2 0.92 17.26 -21.90
CA THR A 2 1.28 16.25 -20.89
C THR A 2 0.94 16.62 -19.44
N ARG A 3 1.38 17.80 -18.96
CA ARG A 3 1.08 18.31 -17.61
C ARG A 3 -0.42 18.55 -17.35
N ILE A 4 -1.17 18.95 -18.38
CA ILE A 4 -2.61 19.27 -18.24
C ILE A 4 -3.43 17.99 -18.02
N ILE A 5 -3.14 16.95 -18.81
CA ILE A 5 -3.80 15.64 -18.70
C ILE A 5 -3.51 15.01 -17.32
N PHE A 6 -2.24 15.04 -16.91
CA PHE A 6 -1.83 14.57 -15.59
C PHE A 6 -2.62 15.26 -14.48
N ASN A 7 -2.60 16.61 -14.46
CA ASN A 7 -3.30 17.39 -13.43
C ASN A 7 -4.82 17.16 -13.46
N ALA A 8 -5.43 17.02 -14.64
CA ALA A 8 -6.85 16.79 -14.78
C ALA A 8 -7.28 15.43 -14.19
N VAL A 9 -6.55 14.36 -14.51
CA VAL A 9 -6.82 13.00 -13.99
C VAL A 9 -6.58 12.95 -12.48
N PHE A 10 -5.48 13.57 -12.03
CA PHE A 10 -5.14 13.64 -10.62
C PHE A 10 -6.23 14.37 -9.81
N ASN A 11 -6.58 15.59 -10.21
CA ASN A 11 -7.61 16.39 -9.53
C ASN A 11 -8.98 15.72 -9.57
N ARG A 12 -9.36 15.11 -10.69
CA ARG A 12 -10.63 14.36 -10.79
C ARG A 12 -10.69 13.22 -9.79
N THR A 13 -9.62 12.43 -9.70
CA THR A 13 -9.56 11.27 -8.80
C THR A 13 -9.66 11.73 -7.34
N LEU A 14 -8.93 12.79 -6.98
CA LEU A 14 -9.04 13.41 -5.65
C LEU A 14 -10.43 13.97 -5.36
N LEU A 15 -11.08 14.61 -6.34
CA LEU A 15 -12.44 15.14 -6.18
C LEU A 15 -13.46 14.02 -5.97
N HIS A 16 -13.33 12.89 -6.67
CA HIS A 16 -14.19 11.72 -6.45
C HIS A 16 -14.03 11.15 -5.04
N ILE A 17 -12.79 11.10 -4.55
CA ILE A 17 -12.48 10.68 -3.18
C ILE A 17 -13.11 11.64 -2.17
N ARG A 18 -12.91 12.95 -2.34
CA ARG A 18 -13.47 13.99 -1.46
C ARG A 18 -15.00 13.97 -1.41
N ARG A 19 -15.65 13.63 -2.51
CA ARG A 19 -17.13 13.57 -2.62
C ARG A 19 -17.74 12.32 -1.98
N ARG A 20 -16.94 11.34 -1.52
CA ARG A 20 -17.44 10.10 -0.88
C ARG A 20 -16.86 9.92 0.53
N PRO A 21 -17.21 10.80 1.48
CA PRO A 21 -16.63 10.78 2.83
C PRO A 21 -16.95 9.47 3.59
N VAL A 22 -18.12 8.88 3.34
CA VAL A 22 -18.54 7.63 4.00
C VAL A 22 -17.60 6.47 3.66
N ILE A 23 -17.18 6.33 2.40
CA ILE A 23 -16.29 5.23 1.98
C ILE A 23 -14.90 5.42 2.59
N LEU A 24 -14.42 6.67 2.67
CA LEU A 24 -13.18 6.98 3.37
C LEU A 24 -13.28 6.61 4.85
N PHE A 25 -14.35 7.04 5.52
CA PHE A 25 -14.56 6.73 6.93
C PHE A 25 -14.58 5.21 7.20
N LEU A 26 -15.34 4.47 6.40
CA LEU A 26 -15.41 3.01 6.50
C LEU A 26 -14.06 2.32 6.21
N SER A 27 -13.23 2.91 5.33
CA SER A 27 -11.89 2.37 5.05
C SER A 27 -10.93 2.45 6.24
N PHE A 28 -11.18 3.35 7.20
CA PHE A 28 -10.40 3.45 8.44
C PHE A 28 -10.90 2.50 9.53
N LEU A 29 -12.17 2.12 9.46
CA LEU A 29 -12.78 1.25 10.45
C LEU A 29 -12.05 -0.08 10.53
N GLN A 30 -11.66 -0.67 9.39
CA GLN A 30 -10.92 -1.93 9.37
C GLN A 30 -9.55 -1.83 10.04
N PRO A 31 -8.62 -0.92 9.66
CA PRO A 31 -7.38 -0.70 10.41
C PRO A 31 -7.58 -0.43 11.90
N LEU A 32 -8.62 0.33 12.26
CA LEU A 32 -8.93 0.65 13.65
C LEU A 32 -9.38 -0.58 14.44
N ILE A 33 -10.21 -1.44 13.86
CA ILE A 33 -10.60 -2.73 14.45
C ILE A 33 -9.34 -3.58 14.68
N TRP A 34 -8.46 -3.71 13.68
CA TRP A 34 -7.22 -4.46 13.85
C TRP A 34 -6.34 -3.87 14.96
N MET A 35 -6.20 -2.56 15.01
CA MET A 35 -5.36 -1.88 15.99
C MET A 35 -5.91 -1.99 17.42
N THR A 36 -7.22 -1.84 17.58
CA THR A 36 -7.87 -1.97 18.90
C THR A 36 -7.86 -3.42 19.35
N PHE A 37 -8.33 -4.35 18.52
CA PHE A 37 -8.36 -5.76 18.89
C PHE A 37 -6.95 -6.28 19.14
N PHE A 38 -6.03 -6.19 18.20
CA PHE A 38 -4.70 -6.77 18.40
C PHE A 38 -3.83 -5.94 19.36
N GLY A 39 -3.92 -4.61 19.33
CA GLY A 39 -3.19 -3.74 20.25
C GLY A 39 -3.55 -3.98 21.72
N PHE A 40 -4.84 -4.08 22.05
CA PHE A 40 -5.29 -4.33 23.43
C PHE A 40 -5.25 -5.81 23.81
N LEU A 41 -5.64 -6.72 22.91
CA LEU A 41 -5.68 -8.16 23.20
C LEU A 41 -4.29 -8.74 23.43
N PHE A 42 -3.28 -8.26 22.69
CA PHE A 42 -1.90 -8.69 22.83
C PHE A 42 -1.04 -7.77 23.70
N GLN A 43 -1.63 -6.78 24.37
CA GLN A 43 -0.89 -5.84 25.24
C GLN A 43 -0.10 -6.56 26.35
N ARG A 44 -0.61 -7.70 26.83
CA ARG A 44 0.03 -8.52 27.87
C ARG A 44 1.05 -9.53 27.34
N PHE A 45 1.20 -9.65 26.03
CA PHE A 45 2.21 -10.50 25.41
C PHE A 45 3.44 -9.64 25.12
N PRO A 46 4.49 -9.68 25.96
CA PRO A 46 5.68 -8.89 25.73
C PRO A 46 6.33 -9.34 24.43
N ILE A 47 6.53 -8.40 23.51
CA ILE A 47 7.43 -8.62 22.38
C ILE A 47 8.84 -8.39 22.91
N SER A 48 9.57 -9.48 23.12
CA SER A 48 10.99 -9.43 23.44
C SER A 48 11.73 -8.89 22.22
N SER A 49 12.17 -7.64 22.29
CA SER A 49 13.12 -7.08 21.33
C SER A 49 14.50 -7.02 21.98
N ASP A 50 15.56 -7.04 21.16
CA ASP A 50 16.94 -6.92 21.66
C ASP A 50 17.18 -5.58 22.41
N HIS A 51 16.24 -4.62 22.33
CA HIS A 51 16.34 -3.26 22.85
C HIS A 51 15.36 -2.95 24.00
N GLY A 52 14.69 -3.96 24.57
CA GLY A 52 13.79 -3.83 25.72
C GLY A 52 12.34 -4.25 25.44
N LYS A 53 11.46 -3.95 26.40
CA LYS A 53 10.03 -4.28 26.30
C LYS A 53 9.33 -3.22 25.45
N ILE A 54 9.12 -3.54 24.17
CA ILE A 54 8.30 -2.73 23.27
C ILE A 54 6.84 -3.15 23.47
N GLN A 55 5.92 -2.18 23.54
CA GLN A 55 4.50 -2.52 23.61
C GLN A 55 4.06 -3.13 22.28
N TYR A 56 3.15 -4.10 22.33
CA TYR A 56 2.64 -4.74 21.11
C TYR A 56 2.03 -3.71 20.14
N LEU A 57 1.39 -2.67 20.67
CA LEU A 57 0.79 -1.60 19.88
C LEU A 57 1.84 -0.81 19.05
N ASP A 58 3.01 -0.50 19.62
CA ASP A 58 4.09 0.22 18.95
C ASP A 58 4.63 -0.60 17.78
N PHE A 59 4.83 -1.90 18.02
CA PHE A 59 5.22 -2.86 16.99
C PHE A 59 4.13 -2.99 15.91
N LEU A 60 2.86 -3.02 16.29
CA LEU A 60 1.76 -3.26 15.37
C LEU A 60 1.53 -2.08 14.41
N LEU A 61 1.76 -0.84 14.86
CA LEU A 61 1.41 0.37 14.12
C LEU A 61 2.04 0.46 12.71
N PRO A 62 3.35 0.27 12.50
CA PRO A 62 3.96 0.22 11.16
C PRO A 62 3.39 -0.92 10.29
N GLY A 63 3.05 -2.06 10.91
CA GLY A 63 2.45 -3.20 10.23
C GLY A 63 1.05 -2.90 9.71
N ILE A 64 0.22 -2.22 10.51
CA ILE A 64 -1.11 -1.77 10.09
C ILE A 64 -1.02 -0.67 9.02
N CYS A 65 0.01 0.18 9.05
CA CYS A 65 0.28 1.10 7.95
C CYS A 65 0.55 0.34 6.65
N GLY A 66 1.42 -0.67 6.69
CA GLY A 66 1.65 -1.59 5.56
C GLY A 66 0.37 -2.26 5.06
N MET A 67 -0.45 -2.79 5.97
CA MET A 67 -1.74 -3.39 5.64
C MET A 67 -2.70 -2.40 4.97
N THR A 68 -2.78 -1.19 5.51
CA THR A 68 -3.61 -0.11 4.96
C THR A 68 -3.17 0.22 3.54
N VAL A 69 -1.86 0.25 3.29
CA VAL A 69 -1.31 0.45 1.95
C VAL A 69 -1.63 -0.71 1.02
N LEU A 70 -1.45 -1.96 1.46
CA LEU A 70 -1.78 -3.15 0.69
C LEU A 70 -3.26 -3.15 0.26
N LEU A 71 -4.17 -3.03 1.23
CA LEU A 71 -5.62 -3.05 1.00
C LEU A 71 -6.08 -1.82 0.18
N GLY A 72 -5.54 -0.64 0.48
CA GLY A 72 -5.87 0.60 -0.21
C GLY A 72 -5.37 0.62 -1.66
N ALA A 73 -4.16 0.13 -1.93
CA ALA A 73 -3.58 0.05 -3.27
C ALA A 73 -4.28 -1.01 -4.13
N SER A 74 -4.73 -2.11 -3.50
CA SER A 74 -5.51 -3.16 -4.16
C SER A 74 -6.78 -2.63 -4.82
N GLN A 75 -7.40 -1.58 -4.26
CA GLN A 75 -8.63 -0.97 -4.78
C GLN A 75 -8.40 -0.16 -6.08
N SER A 76 -7.15 0.08 -6.47
CA SER A 76 -6.79 0.80 -7.70
C SER A 76 -7.34 0.11 -8.96
N GLY A 77 -7.23 -1.22 -9.04
CA GLY A 77 -7.73 -2.01 -10.16
C GLY A 77 -9.25 -1.98 -10.31
N ILE A 78 -10.00 -2.02 -9.20
CA ILE A 78 -11.46 -1.85 -9.24
C ILE A 78 -11.83 -0.46 -9.79
N SER A 79 -11.06 0.57 -9.43
CA SER A 79 -11.26 1.92 -9.98
C SER A 79 -11.04 1.95 -11.50
N ILE A 80 -10.03 1.25 -12.03
CA ILE A 80 -9.78 1.17 -13.47
C ILE A 80 -10.91 0.44 -14.20
N ILE A 81 -11.40 -0.68 -13.64
CA ILE A 81 -12.53 -1.41 -14.25
C ILE A 81 -13.76 -0.51 -14.33
N ARG A 82 -14.04 0.26 -13.28
CA ARG A 82 -15.14 1.23 -13.29
C ARG A 82 -14.92 2.34 -14.33
N ASP A 83 -13.70 2.84 -14.48
CA ASP A 83 -13.38 3.84 -15.48
C ASP A 83 -13.56 3.28 -16.92
N SER A 84 -13.29 2.00 -17.14
CA SER A 84 -13.57 1.30 -18.41
C SER A 84 -15.08 1.10 -18.65
N GLN A 85 -15.83 0.65 -17.64
CA GLN A 85 -17.29 0.49 -17.73
C GLN A 85 -18.03 1.80 -18.04
N THR A 86 -17.48 2.94 -17.62
CA THR A 86 -18.06 4.27 -17.92
C THR A 86 -17.65 4.84 -19.28
N GLY A 87 -16.81 4.13 -20.04
CA GLY A 87 -16.26 4.64 -21.30
C GLY A 87 -15.20 5.73 -21.11
N PHE A 88 -14.82 6.06 -19.87
CA PHE A 88 -13.89 7.15 -19.58
C PHE A 88 -12.46 6.75 -19.96
N LEU A 89 -12.07 5.51 -19.64
CA LEU A 89 -10.74 4.99 -19.96
C LEU A 89 -10.50 5.03 -21.47
N GLU A 90 -11.46 4.56 -22.26
CA GLU A 90 -11.41 4.46 -23.71
C GLU A 90 -11.30 5.86 -24.34
N ARG A 91 -12.13 6.82 -23.87
CA ARG A 91 -12.04 8.22 -24.32
C ARG A 91 -10.67 8.82 -24.02
N MET A 92 -10.07 8.52 -22.87
CA MET A 92 -8.75 9.04 -22.51
C MET A 92 -7.64 8.39 -23.33
N ILE A 93 -7.70 7.09 -23.59
CA ILE A 93 -6.73 6.37 -24.42
C ILE A 93 -6.70 6.94 -25.85
N ILE A 94 -7.87 7.28 -26.41
CA ILE A 94 -8.00 7.85 -27.75
C ILE A 94 -7.55 9.32 -27.79
N THR A 95 -7.94 10.11 -26.78
CA THR A 95 -7.68 11.57 -26.76
C THR A 95 -6.23 11.93 -26.43
N THR A 96 -5.53 11.08 -25.67
CA THR A 96 -4.21 11.42 -25.15
C THR A 96 -3.09 11.00 -26.10
N LYS A 97 -2.21 11.95 -26.44
CA LYS A 97 -1.01 11.67 -27.26
C LYS A 97 0.04 10.85 -26.50
N GLN A 98 0.01 10.85 -25.17
CA GLN A 98 0.95 10.14 -24.28
C GLN A 98 0.20 9.37 -23.19
N LEU A 99 0.00 8.07 -23.43
CA LEU A 99 -0.69 7.15 -22.51
C LEU A 99 -0.03 7.09 -21.12
N SER A 100 1.30 7.20 -21.07
CA SER A 100 2.07 7.23 -19.83
C SER A 100 1.65 8.35 -18.88
N SER A 101 1.20 9.50 -19.41
CA SER A 101 0.75 10.63 -18.59
C SER A 101 -0.58 10.35 -17.90
N PHE A 102 -1.47 9.63 -18.57
CA PHE A 102 -2.75 9.19 -18.01
C PHE A 102 -2.51 8.18 -16.89
N VAL A 103 -1.73 7.13 -17.18
CA VAL A 103 -1.43 6.06 -16.21
C VAL A 103 -0.71 6.62 -14.99
N ALA A 104 0.32 7.45 -15.18
CA ALA A 104 1.03 8.10 -14.08
C ALA A 104 0.11 8.98 -13.23
N GLY A 105 -0.77 9.77 -13.87
CA GLY A 105 -1.74 10.62 -13.15
C GLY A 105 -2.71 9.84 -12.29
N LYS A 106 -3.20 8.70 -12.79
CA LYS A 106 -4.08 7.80 -12.05
C LYS A 106 -3.37 7.14 -10.88
N ILE A 107 -2.23 6.49 -11.13
CA ILE A 107 -1.47 5.77 -10.10
C ILE A 107 -1.00 6.72 -9.00
N ILE A 108 -0.53 7.93 -9.34
CA ILE A 108 -0.09 8.92 -8.33
C ILE A 108 -1.29 9.41 -7.52
N ALA A 109 -2.47 9.57 -8.10
CA ALA A 109 -3.67 9.94 -7.35
C ALA A 109 -4.11 8.83 -6.37
N ASP A 110 -4.08 7.57 -6.81
CA ASP A 110 -4.39 6.43 -5.94
C ASP A 110 -3.35 6.27 -4.84
N LEU A 111 -2.07 6.47 -5.16
CA LEU A 111 -0.99 6.45 -4.20
C LEU A 111 -1.15 7.55 -3.14
N PHE A 112 -1.50 8.77 -3.55
CA PHE A 112 -1.77 9.86 -2.62
C PHE A 112 -2.92 9.52 -1.67
N ARG A 113 -4.02 8.94 -2.18
CA ARG A 113 -5.14 8.47 -1.35
C ARG A 113 -4.68 7.50 -0.28
N VAL A 114 -3.87 6.52 -0.68
CA VAL A 114 -3.45 5.42 0.18
C VAL A 114 -2.41 5.87 1.21
N ILE A 115 -1.49 6.78 0.83
CA ILE A 115 -0.57 7.43 1.77
C ILE A 115 -1.35 8.27 2.77
N PHE A 116 -2.34 9.06 2.32
CA PHE A 116 -3.21 9.83 3.20
C PHE A 116 -3.92 8.93 4.21
N GLN A 117 -4.36 7.73 3.77
CA GLN A 117 -4.95 6.76 4.68
C GLN A 117 -3.96 6.24 5.72
N ALA A 118 -2.73 5.92 5.31
CA ALA A 118 -1.68 5.48 6.21
C ALA A 118 -1.32 6.55 7.26
N VAL A 119 -1.27 7.83 6.86
CA VAL A 119 -1.05 8.96 7.79
C VAL A 119 -2.14 9.04 8.84
N ILE A 120 -3.41 8.90 8.45
CA ILE A 120 -4.53 8.88 9.41
C ILE A 120 -4.39 7.69 10.38
N VAL A 121 -3.99 6.52 9.88
CA VAL A 121 -3.75 5.34 10.73
C VAL A 121 -2.64 5.58 11.74
N ILE A 122 -1.55 6.27 11.37
CA ILE A 122 -0.49 6.67 12.31
C ILE A 122 -1.06 7.57 13.40
N ILE A 123 -1.85 8.58 13.03
CA ILE A 123 -2.49 9.49 13.99
C ILE A 123 -3.40 8.71 14.95
N LEU A 124 -4.23 7.82 14.43
CA LEU A 124 -5.12 6.98 15.24
C LEU A 124 -4.34 6.06 16.20
N GLY A 125 -3.21 5.50 15.77
CA GLY A 125 -2.35 4.70 16.63
C GLY A 125 -1.75 5.48 17.78
N ILE A 126 -1.27 6.70 17.51
CA ILE A 126 -0.76 7.59 18.55
C ILE A 126 -1.88 7.94 19.55
N LEU A 127 -3.10 8.22 19.06
CA LEU A 127 -4.26 8.49 19.92
C LEU A 127 -4.67 7.28 20.78
N LEU A 128 -4.45 6.06 20.29
CA LEU A 128 -4.67 4.82 21.04
C LEU A 128 -3.53 4.50 22.04
N GLY A 129 -2.49 5.34 22.09
CA GLY A 129 -1.39 5.22 23.04
C GLY A 129 -0.09 4.64 22.47
N ALA A 130 0.04 4.50 21.14
CA ALA A 130 1.28 4.03 20.52
C ALA A 130 2.40 5.08 20.69
N ILE A 131 3.56 4.64 21.16
CA ILE A 131 4.76 5.46 21.30
C ILE A 131 5.62 5.25 20.06
N VAL A 132 5.66 6.26 19.19
CA VAL A 132 6.47 6.24 17.97
C VAL A 132 7.28 7.51 17.78
N HIS A 133 8.44 7.35 17.17
CA HIS A 133 9.34 8.44 16.82
C HIS A 133 9.01 8.97 15.43
N LEU A 134 8.68 10.26 15.34
CA LEU A 134 8.39 10.96 14.08
C LEU A 134 9.56 11.87 13.72
N ASN A 135 10.65 11.27 13.28
CA ASN A 135 11.89 11.98 12.95
C ASN A 135 12.16 11.95 11.44
N VAL A 136 13.25 12.58 11.00
CA VAL A 136 13.70 12.55 9.60
C VAL A 136 13.86 11.11 9.09
N ASN A 137 14.31 10.18 9.93
CA ASN A 137 14.41 8.76 9.62
C ASN A 137 13.05 8.11 9.31
N THR A 138 11.99 8.52 10.02
CA THR A 138 10.62 8.04 9.78
C THR A 138 10.10 8.52 8.44
N LEU A 139 10.36 9.78 8.11
CA LEU A 139 10.02 10.33 6.80
C LEU A 139 10.81 9.65 5.67
N ALA A 140 12.10 9.42 5.88
CA ALA A 140 12.96 8.79 4.88
C ALA A 140 12.58 7.31 4.67
N SER A 141 12.35 6.54 5.73
CA SER A 141 11.92 5.14 5.65
C SER A 141 10.52 4.96 5.02
N SER A 142 9.66 5.99 5.08
CA SER A 142 8.35 5.97 4.42
C SER A 142 8.46 5.78 2.90
N ILE A 143 9.61 6.05 2.28
CA ILE A 143 9.82 5.78 0.84
C ILE A 143 9.60 4.31 0.49
N PHE A 144 9.94 3.37 1.37
CA PHE A 144 9.74 1.93 1.13
C PHE A 144 8.25 1.59 1.07
N LEU A 145 7.47 2.20 1.95
CA LEU A 145 6.02 2.05 1.95
C LEU A 145 5.38 2.69 0.71
N ILE A 146 5.89 3.84 0.27
CA ILE A 146 5.44 4.53 -0.94
C ILE A 146 5.76 3.69 -2.19
N LEU A 147 6.98 3.15 -2.30
CA LEU A 147 7.38 2.27 -3.40
C LEU A 147 6.52 1.02 -3.46
N PHE A 148 6.29 0.38 -2.30
CA PHE A 148 5.40 -0.77 -2.22
C PHE A 148 3.96 -0.42 -2.65
N GLY A 149 3.40 0.68 -2.16
CA GLY A 149 2.08 1.16 -2.56
C GLY A 149 2.00 1.44 -4.06
N PHE A 150 3.04 2.06 -4.64
CA PHE A 150 3.12 2.33 -6.07
C PHE A 150 3.14 1.04 -6.89
N ALA A 151 4.02 0.08 -6.55
CA ALA A 151 4.10 -1.21 -7.21
C ALA A 151 2.77 -1.96 -7.13
N TYR A 152 2.14 -1.96 -5.97
CA TYR A 152 0.89 -2.68 -5.74
C TYR A 152 -0.30 -2.03 -6.46
N CYS A 153 -0.37 -0.69 -6.52
CA CYS A 153 -1.34 0.01 -7.36
C CYS A 153 -1.18 -0.38 -8.83
N CYS A 154 0.06 -0.41 -9.33
CA CYS A 154 0.34 -0.82 -10.72
C CYS A 154 -0.04 -2.27 -10.97
N LEU A 155 0.27 -3.18 -10.02
CA LEU A 155 -0.07 -4.61 -10.11
C LEU A 155 -1.58 -4.81 -10.18
N SER A 156 -2.30 -4.13 -9.27
CA SER A 156 -3.75 -4.17 -9.21
C SER A 156 -4.38 -3.67 -10.52
N CYS A 157 -3.88 -2.57 -11.07
CA CYS A 157 -4.29 -2.05 -12.37
C CYS A 157 -3.99 -3.03 -13.52
N LEU A 158 -2.83 -3.69 -13.50
CA LEU A 158 -2.43 -4.63 -14.54
C LEU A 158 -3.37 -5.84 -14.58
N ILE A 159 -3.73 -6.36 -13.41
CA ILE A 159 -4.65 -7.50 -13.30
C ILE A 159 -6.06 -7.09 -13.69
N ALA A 160 -6.48 -5.89 -13.31
CA ALA A 160 -7.74 -5.31 -13.74
C ALA A 160 -7.86 -5.23 -15.27
N CYS A 161 -6.80 -4.84 -15.98
CA CYS A 161 -6.78 -4.81 -17.45
C CYS A 161 -6.97 -6.20 -18.09
N LYS A 162 -6.67 -7.30 -17.39
CA LYS A 162 -6.85 -8.67 -17.91
C LYS A 162 -8.20 -9.28 -17.56
N THR A 163 -8.84 -8.79 -16.51
CA THR A 163 -10.00 -9.45 -15.89
C THR A 163 -11.32 -8.80 -16.28
N ASP A 164 -11.35 -7.47 -16.45
CA ASP A 164 -12.52 -6.66 -16.83
C ASP A 164 -13.82 -6.85 -16.02
N SER A 165 -13.81 -7.67 -14.95
CA SER A 165 -14.91 -7.89 -14.00
C SER A 165 -14.54 -7.40 -12.59
N GLN A 166 -15.45 -6.63 -11.97
CA GLN A 166 -15.27 -6.16 -10.60
C GLN A 166 -15.33 -7.31 -9.59
N GLU A 167 -16.14 -8.33 -9.86
CA GLU A 167 -16.32 -9.51 -9.03
C GLU A 167 -15.03 -10.33 -9.00
N ALA A 168 -14.47 -10.63 -10.17
CA ALA A 168 -13.22 -11.37 -10.29
C ALA A 168 -12.03 -10.58 -9.71
N MET A 169 -11.99 -9.26 -9.89
CA MET A 169 -11.00 -8.41 -9.23
C MET A 169 -11.14 -8.45 -7.70
N SER A 170 -12.37 -8.40 -7.19
CA SER A 170 -12.62 -8.48 -5.75
C SER A 170 -12.18 -9.83 -5.18
N ALA A 171 -12.46 -10.94 -5.87
CA ALA A 171 -12.00 -12.26 -5.48
C ALA A 171 -10.46 -12.35 -5.47
N PHE A 172 -9.81 -11.82 -6.51
CA PHE A 172 -8.35 -11.75 -6.59
C PHE A 172 -7.76 -10.98 -5.40
N ILE A 173 -8.31 -9.81 -5.07
CA ILE A 173 -7.85 -8.98 -3.95
C ILE A 173 -7.88 -9.77 -2.64
N HIS A 174 -8.97 -10.50 -2.36
CA HIS A 174 -9.08 -11.26 -1.11
C HIS A 174 -8.10 -12.44 -1.07
N ILE A 175 -8.02 -13.21 -2.16
CA ILE A 175 -7.15 -14.39 -2.25
C ILE A 175 -5.67 -13.99 -2.26
N ALA A 176 -5.30 -12.88 -2.87
CA ALA A 176 -3.90 -12.43 -2.94
C ALA A 176 -3.45 -11.71 -1.66
N ASN A 177 -4.31 -10.84 -1.09
CA ASN A 177 -3.92 -10.05 0.08
C ASN A 177 -3.77 -10.90 1.34
N MET A 178 -4.61 -11.91 1.52
CA MET A 178 -4.57 -12.77 2.70
C MET A 178 -3.20 -13.43 2.90
N PRO A 179 -2.66 -14.21 1.94
CA PRO A 179 -1.33 -14.79 2.05
C PRO A 179 -0.24 -13.75 2.22
N ILE A 180 -0.27 -12.66 1.44
CA ILE A 180 0.75 -11.60 1.53
C ILE A 180 0.76 -10.98 2.93
N PHE A 181 -0.41 -10.74 3.51
CA PHE A 181 -0.51 -10.13 4.82
C PHE A 181 -0.05 -11.09 5.92
N PHE A 182 -0.58 -12.31 5.95
CA PHE A 182 -0.29 -13.28 7.02
C PHE A 182 1.14 -13.80 6.98
N THR A 183 1.74 -13.97 5.80
CA THR A 183 3.15 -14.38 5.68
C THR A 183 4.13 -13.22 5.89
N SER A 184 3.66 -12.01 6.18
CA SER A 184 4.54 -10.86 6.41
C SER A 184 4.89 -10.70 7.89
N THR A 185 5.96 -9.95 8.17
CA THR A 185 6.32 -9.55 9.52
C THR A 185 5.43 -8.43 10.09
N ALA A 186 4.32 -8.08 9.44
CA ALA A 186 3.45 -6.98 9.85
C ALA A 186 2.87 -7.20 11.26
N LEU A 187 2.32 -8.40 11.51
CA LEU A 187 1.65 -8.76 12.77
C LEU A 187 2.55 -9.45 13.79
N VAL A 188 3.54 -10.21 13.31
CA VAL A 188 4.38 -11.10 14.13
C VAL A 188 5.85 -10.82 13.82
N PRO A 189 6.73 -10.75 14.83
CA PRO A 189 8.17 -10.58 14.60
C PRO A 189 8.77 -11.83 13.94
N SER A 190 9.76 -11.64 13.05
CA SER A 190 10.43 -12.74 12.33
C SER A 190 10.93 -13.86 13.25
N LYS A 191 11.54 -13.49 14.40
CA LYS A 191 12.07 -14.44 15.38
C LYS A 191 11.02 -15.35 16.03
N ALA A 192 9.73 -14.99 15.97
CA ALA A 192 8.63 -15.78 16.51
C ALA A 192 7.96 -16.67 15.44
N MET A 193 8.40 -16.60 14.17
CA MET A 193 7.84 -17.38 13.08
C MET A 193 8.52 -18.76 12.98
N PRO A 194 7.81 -19.80 12.51
CA PRO A 194 8.43 -21.04 12.06
C PRO A 194 9.40 -20.80 10.90
N ALA A 195 10.44 -21.62 10.78
CA ALA A 195 11.51 -21.44 9.78
C ALA A 195 11.02 -21.38 8.31
N TRP A 196 9.92 -22.07 7.97
CA TRP A 196 9.33 -22.00 6.62
C TRP A 196 8.67 -20.64 6.35
N MET A 197 8.03 -20.07 7.37
CA MET A 197 7.30 -18.81 7.29
C MET A 197 8.27 -17.63 7.34
N GLU A 198 9.33 -17.73 8.15
CA GLU A 198 10.42 -16.75 8.19
C GLU A 198 11.06 -16.57 6.79
N LYS A 199 11.41 -17.68 6.13
CA LYS A 199 11.94 -17.62 4.76
C LYS A 199 10.97 -16.98 3.77
N LEU A 200 9.67 -17.27 3.87
CA LEU A 200 8.66 -16.61 3.02
C LEU A 200 8.55 -15.11 3.32
N ALA A 201 8.63 -14.73 4.60
CA ALA A 201 8.54 -13.36 5.04
C ALA A 201 9.71 -12.51 4.50
N GLU A 202 10.92 -13.07 4.36
CA GLU A 202 12.08 -12.37 3.79
C GLU A 202 11.87 -11.90 2.34
N TRP A 203 11.17 -12.71 1.53
CA TRP A 203 10.87 -12.40 0.13
C TRP A 203 9.57 -11.64 -0.06
N ASN A 204 8.80 -11.45 1.02
CA ASN A 204 7.51 -10.80 0.95
C ASN A 204 7.69 -9.27 0.76
N PRO A 205 7.12 -8.66 -0.31
CA PRO A 205 7.22 -7.22 -0.56
C PRO A 205 6.64 -6.37 0.58
N LEU A 206 5.62 -6.87 1.28
CA LEU A 206 5.04 -6.18 2.44
C LEU A 206 6.03 -6.14 3.61
N THR A 207 6.76 -7.23 3.87
CA THR A 207 7.82 -7.27 4.89
C THR A 207 8.93 -6.27 4.55
N MET A 208 9.34 -6.22 3.28
CA MET A 208 10.37 -5.28 2.81
C MET A 208 9.96 -3.82 2.97
N ALA A 209 8.66 -3.52 2.91
CA ALA A 209 8.11 -2.19 3.12
C ALA A 209 7.97 -1.82 4.61
N VAL A 210 7.48 -2.76 5.42
CA VAL A 210 7.15 -2.54 6.83
C VAL A 210 8.40 -2.54 7.72
N THR A 211 9.41 -3.37 7.41
CA THR A 211 10.58 -3.52 8.27
C THR A 211 11.38 -2.22 8.42
N PRO A 212 11.72 -1.47 7.34
CA PRO A 212 12.37 -0.16 7.45
C PRO A 212 11.55 0.85 8.26
N LEU A 213 10.24 0.88 8.02
CA LEU A 213 9.35 1.80 8.72
C LEU A 213 9.29 1.49 10.22
N ARG A 214 9.24 0.20 10.59
CA ARG A 214 9.28 -0.27 11.97
C ARG A 214 10.60 0.05 12.66
N GLN A 215 11.72 -0.16 11.97
CA GLN A 215 13.05 0.18 12.48
C GLN A 215 13.16 1.69 12.76
N ALA A 216 12.65 2.54 11.87
CA ALA A 216 12.68 3.98 12.06
C ALA A 216 11.71 4.48 13.15
N MET A 217 10.48 3.97 13.19
CA MET A 217 9.43 4.46 14.10
C MET A 217 9.60 3.99 15.54
N VAL A 218 10.11 2.78 15.75
CA VAL A 218 10.07 2.11 17.06
C VAL A 218 11.46 1.81 17.60
N ILE A 219 12.33 1.21 16.77
CA ILE A 219 13.62 0.66 17.23
C ILE A 219 14.74 1.73 17.17
N GLN A 220 14.57 2.76 16.35
CA GLN A 220 15.58 3.80 16.04
C GLN A 220 16.91 3.26 15.47
N GLU A 221 16.88 2.09 14.85
CA GLU A 221 18.02 1.45 14.19
C GLU A 221 18.15 1.87 12.72
N PRO A 222 19.27 1.53 12.04
CA PRO A 222 19.40 1.70 10.60
C PRO A 222 18.25 1.01 9.86
N TRP A 223 17.37 1.85 9.32
CA TRP A 223 16.19 1.45 8.56
C TRP A 223 16.52 1.14 7.10
N TRP A 224 17.65 1.64 6.60
CA TRP A 224 18.00 1.54 5.19
C TRP A 224 18.59 0.16 4.90
N ASN A 225 18.04 -0.50 3.89
CA ASN A 225 18.58 -1.74 3.37
C ASN A 225 18.62 -1.64 1.84
N ALA A 226 19.84 -1.53 1.29
CA ALA A 226 20.05 -1.34 -0.14
C ALA A 226 19.45 -2.48 -0.98
N ARG A 227 19.54 -3.73 -0.50
CA ARG A 227 18.95 -4.90 -1.17
C ARG A 227 17.45 -4.75 -1.31
N ASN A 228 16.75 -4.44 -0.20
CA ASN A 228 15.30 -4.30 -0.21
C ASN A 228 14.87 -3.10 -1.05
N PHE A 229 15.62 -2.00 -1.01
CA PHE A 229 15.33 -0.81 -1.80
C PHE A 229 15.46 -1.08 -3.30
N ILE A 230 16.58 -1.67 -3.73
CA ILE A 230 16.81 -2.02 -5.13
C ILE A 230 15.76 -3.02 -5.61
N PHE A 231 15.42 -4.02 -4.80
CA PHE A 231 14.41 -5.03 -5.14
C PHE A 231 13.01 -4.40 -5.29
N LEU A 232 12.58 -3.52 -4.38
CA LEU A 232 11.31 -2.82 -4.54
C LEU A 232 11.33 -1.90 -5.77
N LEU A 233 12.44 -1.22 -6.03
CA LEU A 233 12.59 -0.35 -7.19
C LEU A 233 12.48 -1.15 -8.50
N THR A 234 13.15 -2.30 -8.61
CA THR A 234 13.08 -3.15 -9.81
C THR A 234 11.67 -3.69 -10.02
N ILE A 235 10.99 -4.11 -8.95
CA ILE A 235 9.58 -4.50 -8.99
C ILE A 235 8.70 -3.34 -9.47
N CYS A 236 8.90 -2.13 -8.95
CA CYS A 236 8.14 -0.94 -9.38
C CYS A 236 8.28 -0.71 -10.88
N ILE A 237 9.52 -0.71 -11.38
CA ILE A 237 9.82 -0.46 -12.79
C ILE A 237 9.23 -1.56 -13.67
N ALA A 238 9.40 -2.84 -13.28
CA ALA A 238 8.92 -3.99 -14.04
C ALA A 238 7.39 -4.04 -14.13
N ILE A 239 6.68 -3.78 -13.02
CA ILE A 239 5.21 -3.81 -13.01
C ILE A 239 4.66 -2.59 -13.75
N TYR A 240 5.27 -1.41 -13.58
CA TYR A 240 4.84 -0.20 -14.27
C TYR A 240 5.03 -0.32 -15.80
N SER A 241 6.15 -0.89 -16.24
CA SER A 241 6.39 -1.11 -17.68
C SER A 241 5.39 -2.14 -18.24
N ALA A 242 5.15 -3.25 -17.54
CA ALA A 242 4.16 -4.24 -17.93
C ALA A 242 2.73 -3.66 -18.00
N LEU A 243 2.37 -2.76 -17.08
CA LEU A 243 1.09 -2.06 -17.10
C LEU A 243 0.97 -1.16 -18.34
N LEU A 244 2.02 -0.41 -18.68
CA LEU A 244 2.02 0.43 -19.89
C LEU A 244 1.85 -0.39 -21.16
N VAL A 245 2.49 -1.57 -21.24
CA VAL A 245 2.32 -2.50 -22.37
C VAL A 245 0.88 -3.00 -22.45
N SER A 246 0.32 -3.48 -21.34
CA SER A 246 -1.05 -4.02 -21.32
C SER A 246 -2.11 -2.97 -21.70
N ILE A 247 -1.98 -1.73 -21.24
CA ILE A 247 -2.91 -0.66 -21.64
C ILE A 247 -2.70 -0.25 -23.11
N LYS A 248 -1.47 -0.35 -23.63
CA LYS A 248 -1.19 -0.10 -25.04
C LYS A 248 -1.80 -1.18 -25.94
N GLU A 249 -1.82 -2.44 -25.51
CA GLU A 249 -2.50 -3.52 -26.25
C GLU A 249 -4.00 -3.26 -26.36
N LYS A 250 -4.67 -2.75 -25.31
CA LYS A 250 -6.09 -2.33 -25.37
C LYS A 250 -6.38 -1.17 -26.34
N ARG A 251 -5.35 -0.53 -26.91
CA ARG A 251 -5.50 0.54 -27.90
C ARG A 251 -5.71 -0.01 -29.33
N ILE A 252 -5.34 -1.28 -29.56
CA ILE A 252 -5.44 -1.97 -30.85
C ILE A 252 -6.75 -2.74 -30.88
#